data_AF-A0A829PM53-F1
#
_entry.id   AF-A0A829PM53-F1
#
_cell.length_a   1.000
_cell.length_b   1.000
_cell.length_c   1.000
_cell.angle_alpha   90.00
_cell.angle_beta   90.00
_cell.angle_gamma   90.00
#
_symmetry.space_group_name_H-M   'P 1'
#
loop_
_entity.id
_entity.type
_entity.pdbx_description
1 polymer ?
#
loop_
_entity_poly.entity_id
_entity_poly.type
_entity_poly.pdbx_seq_one_letter_code
_entity_poly.pdbx_strand_id
1 'polypeptide(L)'
;MEKDLTQVWTVADLGRRVGASERTLTRLFRTDMGMTYPQWRTQIRLHHALRLLAEDRPVTYVAHQCGWATPSAFIDVYRRTLGQTPGTYAAPVTR
;
A
#
# COMPACT_ATOMS: atom_id res chain seq x y z
N MET A 1 -2.35 -9.52 8.33
CA MET A 1 -2.46 -8.05 8.24
C MET A 1 -2.89 -7.56 6.86
N GLU A 2 -3.14 -8.45 5.90
CA GLU A 2 -3.63 -8.10 4.55
C GLU A 2 -5.16 -7.92 4.47
N LYS A 3 -5.89 -8.29 5.54
CA LYS A 3 -7.36 -8.37 5.55
C LYS A 3 -8.10 -7.03 5.52
N ASP A 4 -7.43 -5.90 5.72
CA ASP A 4 -8.04 -4.56 5.52
C ASP A 4 -6.95 -3.51 5.25
N LEU A 5 -6.75 -3.19 3.96
CA LEU A 5 -5.79 -2.16 3.54
C LEU A 5 -6.37 -0.74 3.64
N THR A 6 -7.67 -0.61 3.90
CA THR A 6 -8.35 0.68 4.05
C THR A 6 -8.21 1.23 5.46
N GLN A 7 -7.95 0.36 6.44
CA GLN A 7 -7.70 0.78 7.82
C GLN A 7 -6.29 1.36 8.00
N VAL A 8 -6.21 2.58 8.54
CA VAL A 8 -4.95 3.23 8.89
C VAL A 8 -4.55 2.81 10.30
N TRP A 9 -3.56 1.94 10.43
CA TRP A 9 -2.91 1.65 11.71
C TRP A 9 -1.62 2.44 11.83
N THR A 10 -1.38 2.99 13.01
CA THR A 10 -0.09 3.56 13.43
C THR A 10 0.84 2.47 13.98
N VAL A 11 2.13 2.78 14.16
CA VAL A 11 3.08 1.85 14.80
C VAL A 11 2.66 1.61 16.26
N ALA A 12 2.14 2.63 16.94
CA ALA A 12 1.60 2.50 18.29
C ALA A 12 0.39 1.54 18.35
N ASP A 13 -0.53 1.60 17.39
CA ASP A 13 -1.68 0.68 17.32
C ASP A 13 -1.21 -0.77 17.13
N LEU A 14 -0.24 -0.97 16.24
CA LEU A 14 0.38 -2.27 16.03
C LEU A 14 1.07 -2.76 17.30
N GLY A 15 1.79 -1.88 17.99
CA GLY A 15 2.47 -2.16 19.26
C GLY A 15 1.52 -2.68 20.33
N ARG A 16 0.39 -2.00 20.52
CA ARG A 16 -0.66 -2.45 21.44
C ARG A 16 -1.21 -3.82 21.09
N ARG A 17 -1.30 -4.16 19.80
CA ARG A 17 -1.83 -5.45 19.34
C ARG A 17 -0.87 -6.62 19.51
N VAL A 18 0.43 -6.38 19.37
CA VAL A 18 1.47 -7.43 19.41
C VAL A 18 2.27 -7.47 20.71
N GLY A 19 1.91 -6.63 21.69
CA GLY A 19 2.60 -6.56 23.00
C GLY A 19 3.98 -5.91 22.94
N ALA A 20 4.23 -5.04 21.96
CA ALA A 20 5.52 -4.37 21.79
C ALA A 20 5.39 -2.86 21.92
N SER A 21 6.41 -2.20 22.47
CA SER A 21 6.47 -0.74 22.45
C SER A 21 6.64 -0.22 21.02
N GLU A 22 6.15 0.99 20.74
CA GLU A 22 6.35 1.67 19.46
C GLU A 22 7.84 1.81 19.11
N ARG A 23 8.68 2.06 20.12
CA ARG A 23 10.15 2.13 19.96
C ARG A 23 10.72 0.79 19.50
N THR A 24 10.27 -0.31 20.10
CA THR A 24 10.69 -1.66 19.72
C THR A 24 10.30 -1.95 18.28
N LEU A 25 9.04 -1.70 17.90
CA LEU A 25 8.58 -1.96 16.54
C LEU A 25 9.27 -1.08 15.50
N THR A 26 9.42 0.21 15.76
CA THR A 26 10.12 1.12 14.84
C THR A 26 11.56 0.66 14.60
N ARG A 27 12.25 0.19 15.65
CA ARG A 27 13.59 -0.38 15.52
C ARG A 27 13.55 -1.64 14.67
N LEU A 28 12.68 -2.60 14.96
CA LEU A 28 12.58 -3.87 14.21
C LEU A 28 12.28 -3.65 12.73
N PHE A 29 11.37 -2.75 12.39
CA PHE A 29 11.12 -2.38 11.00
C PHE A 29 12.41 -1.89 10.30
N ARG A 30 13.18 -1.02 10.96
CA ARG A 30 14.42 -0.50 10.41
C ARG A 30 15.54 -1.54 10.34
N THR A 31 15.73 -2.33 11.40
CA THR A 31 16.86 -3.26 11.51
C THR A 31 16.64 -4.56 10.75
N ASP A 32 15.41 -5.07 10.77
CA ASP A 32 15.11 -6.42 10.27
C ASP A 32 14.49 -6.37 8.88
N MET A 33 13.70 -5.33 8.58
CA MET A 33 13.06 -5.13 7.26
C MET A 33 13.75 -4.06 6.41
N GLY A 34 14.73 -3.33 6.96
CA GLY A 34 15.43 -2.27 6.23
C GLY A 34 14.57 -1.06 5.86
N MET A 35 13.37 -0.92 6.44
CA MET A 35 12.42 0.12 6.05
C MET A 35 11.54 0.55 7.22
N THR A 36 10.94 1.73 7.14
CA THR A 36 9.96 2.18 8.13
C THR A 36 8.61 1.50 7.93
N TYR A 37 7.79 1.46 8.98
CA TYR A 37 6.44 0.91 8.88
C TYR A 37 5.56 1.56 7.79
N PRO A 38 5.53 2.90 7.60
CA PRO A 38 4.81 3.50 6.48
C PRO A 38 5.30 3.03 5.11
N GLN A 39 6.61 2.81 4.94
CA GLN A 39 7.18 2.26 3.70
C GLN A 39 6.72 0.82 3.49
N TRP A 40 6.81 -0.03 4.53
CA TRP A 40 6.33 -1.41 4.48
C TRP A 40 4.83 -1.48 4.14
N ARG A 41 4.00 -0.66 4.77
CA ARG A 41 2.57 -0.56 4.44
C ARG A 41 2.34 -0.16 2.99
N THR A 42 3.12 0.80 2.48
CA THR A 42 3.03 1.23 1.09
C THR A 42 3.34 0.08 0.13
N GLN A 43 4.38 -0.71 0.42
CA GLN A 43 4.73 -1.89 -0.38
C GLN A 43 3.60 -2.91 -0.43
N ILE A 44 3.00 -3.25 0.72
CA ILE A 44 1.86 -4.18 0.76
C ILE A 44 0.66 -3.65 -0.04
N ARG A 45 0.35 -2.36 0.07
CA ARG A 45 -0.75 -1.73 -0.68
C ARG A 45 -0.50 -1.76 -2.19
N LEU A 46 0.74 -1.52 -2.63
CA LEU A 46 1.11 -1.58 -4.05
C LEU A 46 1.10 -3.01 -4.57
N HIS A 47 1.53 -3.99 -3.77
CA HIS A 47 1.44 -5.41 -4.13
C HIS A 47 0.00 -5.83 -4.38
N HIS A 48 -0.93 -5.43 -3.52
CA HIS A 48 -2.36 -5.67 -3.73
C HIS A 48 -2.90 -4.93 -4.96
N ALA A 49 -2.44 -3.70 -5.20
CA ALA A 49 -2.82 -2.93 -6.38
C ALA A 49 -2.41 -3.63 -7.68
N LEU A 50 -1.20 -4.20 -7.74
CA LEU A 50 -0.73 -4.97 -8.89
C LEU A 50 -1.64 -6.15 -9.21
N ARG A 51 -2.13 -6.87 -8.19
CA ARG A 51 -3.07 -7.98 -8.37
C ARG A 51 -4.39 -7.52 -8.98
N LEU A 52 -4.99 -6.45 -8.44
CA LEU A 52 -6.23 -5.91 -8.96
C LEU A 52 -6.07 -5.32 -10.37
N LEU A 53 -4.94 -4.69 -10.68
CA LEU A 53 -4.66 -4.18 -12.02
C LEU A 53 -4.51 -5.31 -13.04
N ALA A 54 -3.91 -6.45 -12.64
CA ALA A 54 -3.83 -7.64 -13.49
C ALA A 54 -5.19 -8.30 -13.75
N GLU A 55 -6.22 -7.98 -12.96
CA GLU A 55 -7.62 -8.37 -13.16
C GLU A 55 -8.42 -7.31 -13.96
N ASP A 56 -7.73 -6.42 -14.68
CA ASP A 56 -8.32 -5.32 -15.47
C ASP A 56 -9.25 -4.39 -14.68
N ARG A 57 -9.04 -4.28 -13.36
CA ARG A 57 -9.86 -3.40 -12.52
C ARG A 57 -9.51 -1.93 -12.80
N PRO A 58 -10.51 -1.03 -12.87
CA PRO A 58 -10.26 0.39 -13.11
C PRO A 58 -9.32 1.00 -12.06
N VAL A 59 -8.37 1.84 -12.50
CA VAL A 59 -7.37 2.48 -11.62
C VAL A 59 -7.99 3.19 -10.42
N THR A 60 -9.14 3.84 -10.61
CA THR A 60 -9.89 4.51 -9.54
C THR A 60 -10.41 3.52 -8.49
N TYR A 61 -10.95 2.38 -8.92
CA TYR A 61 -11.37 1.30 -8.04
C TYR A 61 -10.18 0.72 -7.26
N VAL A 62 -9.07 0.45 -7.94
CA VAL A 62 -7.84 -0.07 -7.32
C VAL A 62 -7.32 0.86 -6.24
N ALA A 63 -7.28 2.18 -6.49
CA ALA A 63 -6.83 3.17 -5.53
C ALA A 63 -7.63 3.08 -4.22
N HIS A 64 -8.96 3.07 -4.30
CA HIS A 64 -9.82 3.01 -3.13
C HIS A 64 -9.74 1.67 -2.40
N GLN A 65 -9.71 0.55 -3.11
CA GLN A 65 -9.54 -0.77 -2.49
C GLN A 65 -8.20 -0.92 -1.76
N CYS A 66 -7.15 -0.27 -2.27
CA CYS A 66 -5.86 -0.24 -1.62
C CYS A 66 -5.74 0.87 -0.56
N GLY A 67 -6.86 1.49 -0.14
CA GLY A 67 -6.94 2.45 0.96
C GLY A 67 -6.41 3.86 0.64
N TRP A 68 -6.26 4.22 -0.63
CA TRP A 68 -5.82 5.57 -1.02
C TRP A 68 -6.99 6.54 -0.98
N ALA A 69 -6.76 7.72 -0.39
CA ALA A 69 -7.78 8.76 -0.28
C ALA A 69 -8.21 9.27 -1.66
N THR A 70 -7.27 9.37 -2.60
CA THR A 70 -7.54 9.81 -3.97
C THR A 70 -6.78 8.95 -5.00
N PRO A 71 -7.34 8.78 -6.22
CA PRO A 71 -6.63 8.12 -7.32
C PRO A 71 -5.29 8.80 -7.67
N SER A 72 -5.22 10.13 -7.61
CA SER A 72 -3.97 10.85 -7.90
C SER A 72 -2.85 10.52 -6.91
N ALA A 73 -3.16 10.46 -5.61
CA ALA A 73 -2.18 10.07 -4.60
C ALA A 73 -1.65 8.64 -4.83
N PHE A 74 -2.54 7.72 -5.23
CA PHE A 74 -2.15 6.37 -5.63
C PHE A 74 -1.21 6.38 -6.84
N ILE A 75 -1.58 7.06 -7.92
CA ILE A 75 -0.78 7.12 -9.16
C ILE A 75 0.61 7.69 -8.90
N ASP A 76 0.70 8.76 -8.09
CA ASP A 76 1.97 9.36 -7.73
C ASP A 76 2.88 8.40 -6.98
N VAL A 77 2.36 7.71 -5.96
CA VAL A 77 3.15 6.74 -5.19
C VAL A 77 3.50 5.50 -6.01
N TYR A 78 2.55 5.00 -6.81
CA TYR A 78 2.77 3.88 -7.71
C TYR A 78 3.92 4.19 -8.68
N ARG A 79 3.87 5.34 -9.36
CA ARG A 79 4.92 5.75 -10.31
C ARG A 79 6.27 5.94 -9.64
N ARG A 80 6.31 6.59 -8.48
CA ARG A 80 7.57 6.79 -7.72
C ARG A 80 8.19 5.46 -7.26
N THR A 81 7.37 4.44 -6.99
CA THR A 81 7.84 3.16 -6.46
C THR A 81 8.15 2.15 -7.57
N LEU A 82 7.38 2.13 -8.65
CA LEU A 82 7.42 1.10 -9.69
C LEU A 82 7.90 1.62 -11.06
N GLY A 83 8.18 2.92 -11.19
CA GLY A 83 8.77 3.53 -12.38
C GLY A 83 7.81 3.77 -13.56
N GLN A 84 6.56 3.33 -13.46
CA GLN A 84 5.54 3.44 -14.53
C GLN A 84 4.17 3.78 -13.95
N THR A 85 3.20 4.16 -14.79
CA THR A 85 1.83 4.46 -14.34
C THR A 85 0.96 3.20 -14.32
N PRO A 86 -0.11 3.15 -13.49
CA PRO A 86 -1.02 2.01 -13.44
C PRO A 86 -1.75 1.75 -14.77
N GLY A 87 -1.93 2.79 -15.59
CA GLY A 87 -2.64 2.71 -16.87
C GLY A 87 -1.96 1.83 -17.92
N THR A 88 -0.69 1.49 -17.75
CA THR A 88 -0.01 0.48 -18.59
C THR A 88 -0.59 -0.92 -18.36
N TYR A 89 -1.17 -1.19 -17.18
CA TYR A 89 -1.79 -2.48 -16.83
C TYR A 89 -3.30 -2.50 -17.05
N ALA A 90 -3.98 -1.36 -16.95
CA ALA A 90 -5.43 -1.31 -17.19
C ALA A 90 -5.67 -1.43 -18.70
N ALA A 91 -6.29 -2.53 -19.16
CA ALA A 91 -6.72 -2.67 -20.55
C ALA A 91 -7.47 -1.41 -21.02
N PRO A 92 -7.40 -1.06 -22.32
CA PRO A 92 -8.11 0.10 -22.85
C PRO A 92 -9.58 -0.03 -22.48
N VAL A 93 -10.14 1.00 -21.84
CA VAL A 93 -11.60 1.12 -21.70
C VAL A 93 -12.13 1.36 -23.11
N THR A 94 -12.39 0.28 -23.84
CA THR A 94 -13.21 0.31 -25.05
C THR A 94 -14.62 0.60 -24.56
N ARG A 95 -15.12 1.78 -24.91
CA ARG A 95 -16.49 2.21 -24.69
C ARG A 95 -17.30 1.98 -25.96
#